data_AF-I0KC65-F1
#
_entry.id   AF-I0KC65-F1
#
_cell.length_a   1.000
_cell.length_b   1.000
_cell.length_c   1.000
_cell.angle_alpha   90.00
_cell.angle_beta   90.00
_cell.angle_gamma   90.00
#
_symmetry.space_group_name_H-M   'P 1'
#
loop_
_entity.id
_entity.type
_entity.pdbx_description
1 polymer ?
#
loop_
_entity_poly.entity_id
_entity_poly.type
_entity_poly.pdbx_seq_one_letter_code
_entity_poly.pdbx_strand_id
1 'polypeptide(L)'
;MGHPVLRLTTANIIRLWFGADTPIRRYKIRMNPRLWAACKQVAADFTPPSGAPSPDRYRKADRVRFAQVVQQRVETNVPDASLA
;
A
#
# COMPACT_ATOMS: atom_id res chain seq x y z
N MET A 1 -0.68 2.47 -25.68
CA MET A 1 0.14 2.40 -24.45
C MET A 1 -0.62 3.06 -23.31
N GLY A 2 -0.81 2.36 -22.20
CA GLY A 2 -1.55 2.86 -21.04
C GLY A 2 -1.69 1.75 -20.01
N HIS A 3 -0.65 1.51 -19.21
CA HIS A 3 -0.77 0.57 -18.10
C HIS A 3 -1.30 1.32 -16.88
N PRO A 4 -2.40 0.85 -16.27
CA PRO A 4 -3.22 1.70 -15.42
C PRO A 4 -2.56 1.92 -14.05
N VAL A 5 -2.78 3.13 -13.54
CA VAL A 5 -2.79 3.41 -12.10
C VAL A 5 -3.57 2.28 -11.42
N LEU A 6 -2.98 1.67 -10.39
CA LEU A 6 -3.62 0.59 -9.67
C LEU A 6 -4.89 1.13 -9.01
N ARG A 7 -6.00 0.42 -9.17
CA ARG A 7 -7.17 0.67 -8.32
C ARG A 7 -6.76 0.47 -6.86
N LEU A 8 -7.15 1.40 -6.01
CA LEU A 8 -6.88 1.36 -4.58
C LEU A 8 -7.74 0.27 -3.93
N THR A 9 -7.25 -0.97 -3.97
CA THR A 9 -7.90 -2.13 -3.35
C THR A 9 -6.90 -2.85 -2.47
N THR A 10 -7.37 -3.52 -1.42
CA THR A 10 -6.54 -4.31 -0.50
C THR A 10 -5.64 -5.29 -1.24
N ALA A 11 -6.15 -5.98 -2.25
CA ALA A 11 -5.39 -6.95 -3.03
C ALA A 11 -4.25 -6.31 -3.84
N ASN A 12 -4.48 -5.14 -4.44
CA ASN A 12 -3.45 -4.42 -5.18
C ASN A 12 -2.37 -3.88 -4.26
N ILE A 13 -2.75 -3.38 -3.09
CA ILE A 13 -1.81 -2.89 -2.06
C ILE A 13 -0.94 -4.05 -1.56
N ILE A 14 -1.54 -5.20 -1.22
CA ILE A 14 -0.80 -6.38 -0.77
C ILE A 14 0.20 -6.83 -1.83
N ARG A 15 -0.22 -6.92 -3.10
CA ARG A 15 0.66 -7.32 -4.21
C ARG A 15 1.76 -6.31 -4.48
N LEU A 16 1.49 -5.01 -4.33
CA LEU A 16 2.48 -3.95 -4.51
C LEU A 16 3.52 -3.96 -3.40
N TRP A 17 3.10 -4.11 -2.14
CA TRP A 17 3.98 -4.02 -0.98
C TRP A 17 4.70 -5.33 -0.66
N PHE A 18 3.96 -6.44 -0.55
CA PHE A 18 4.50 -7.75 -0.15
C PHE A 18 4.84 -8.68 -1.33
N GLY A 19 4.67 -8.21 -2.57
CA GLY A 19 5.02 -8.99 -3.75
C GLY A 19 6.53 -9.12 -3.97
N ALA A 20 6.95 -10.17 -4.67
CA ALA A 20 8.35 -10.36 -5.04
C ALA A 20 8.89 -9.18 -5.87
N ASP A 21 10.17 -8.86 -5.71
CA ASP A 21 10.83 -7.83 -6.50
C ASP A 21 11.01 -8.30 -7.95
N THR A 22 10.11 -7.84 -8.81
CA THR A 22 10.05 -8.19 -10.23
C THR A 22 10.03 -6.90 -11.06
N PRO A 23 10.49 -6.91 -12.33
CA PRO A 23 10.41 -5.74 -13.20
C PRO A 23 8.99 -5.16 -13.29
N ILE A 24 7.98 -6.02 -13.30
CA ILE A 24 6.56 -5.62 -13.32
C ILE A 24 6.16 -4.90 -12.02
N ARG A 25 6.65 -5.36 -10.85
CA ARG A 25 6.41 -4.67 -9.58
C ARG A 25 7.10 -3.32 -9.53
N ARG A 26 8.36 -3.22 -9.93
CA ARG A 26 9.10 -1.94 -10.00
C ARG A 26 8.39 -0.94 -10.92
N TYR A 27 7.91 -1.42 -12.06
CA TYR A 27 7.07 -0.63 -12.97
C TYR A 27 5.80 -0.12 -12.27
N LYS A 28 5.06 -0.99 -11.57
CA LYS A 28 3.86 -0.59 -10.81
C LYS A 28 4.16 0.43 -9.71
N ILE A 29 5.29 0.29 -9.01
CA ILE A 29 5.74 1.28 -8.02
C ILE A 29 5.96 2.65 -8.69
N ARG A 30 6.68 2.68 -9.83
CA ARG A 30 6.93 3.90 -10.59
C ARG A 30 5.64 4.58 -11.07
N MET A 31 4.64 3.81 -11.48
CA MET A 31 3.34 4.34 -11.92
C MET A 31 2.42 4.77 -10.77
N ASN A 32 2.70 4.38 -9.52
CA ASN A 32 1.84 4.64 -8.37
C ASN A 32 2.63 5.25 -7.19
N PRO A 33 3.32 6.39 -7.39
CA PRO A 33 4.22 6.96 -6.38
C PRO A 33 3.48 7.37 -5.10
N ARG A 34 2.25 7.89 -5.22
CA ARG A 34 1.39 8.24 -4.07
C ARG A 34 1.07 7.02 -3.20
N LEU A 35 0.66 5.93 -3.84
CA LEU A 35 0.36 4.67 -3.15
C LEU A 35 1.61 4.09 -2.48
N TRP A 36 2.74 4.11 -3.19
CA TRP A 36 4.01 3.65 -2.62
C TRP A 36 4.46 4.48 -1.42
N ALA A 37 4.31 5.81 -1.48
CA ALA A 37 4.59 6.69 -0.36
C ALA A 37 3.72 6.38 0.86
N ALA A 38 2.42 6.14 0.66
CA ALA A 38 1.50 5.75 1.73
C ALA A 38 1.88 4.40 2.35
N CYS A 39 2.25 3.40 1.54
CA CYS A 39 2.75 2.13 2.06
C CYS A 39 4.00 2.32 2.93
N LYS A 40 4.96 3.15 2.49
CA LYS A 40 6.17 3.44 3.29
C LYS A 40 5.85 4.14 4.60
N GLN A 41 4.92 5.09 4.59
CA GLN A 41 4.48 5.78 5.80
C GLN A 41 3.87 4.80 6.79
N VAL A 42 2.87 4.03 6.36
CA VAL A 42 2.20 3.03 7.20
C VAL A 42 3.20 1.97 7.69
N ALA A 43 4.16 1.56 6.88
CA ALA A 43 5.15 0.57 7.32
C ALA A 43 6.05 1.06 8.47
N ALA A 44 6.20 2.37 8.67
CA ALA A 44 7.02 2.92 9.74
C ALA A 44 6.33 2.85 11.11
N ASP A 45 5.00 2.93 11.16
CA ASP A 45 4.20 2.99 12.39
C ASP A 45 3.21 1.82 12.56
N PHE A 46 3.13 0.91 11.59
CA PHE A 46 2.20 -0.21 11.63
C PHE A 46 2.60 -1.28 12.67
N THR A 47 1.70 -1.51 13.61
CA THR A 47 1.76 -2.63 14.54
C THR A 47 0.89 -3.79 14.02
N PRO A 48 1.47 -4.94 13.64
CA PRO A 48 0.69 -6.07 13.16
C PRO A 48 -0.10 -6.73 14.30
N PRO A 49 -1.35 -7.17 14.06
CA PRO A 49 -2.17 -7.81 15.08
C PRO A 49 -1.57 -9.14 15.58
N SER A 50 -0.74 -9.82 14.79
CA SER A 50 -0.05 -11.04 15.22
C SER A 50 1.19 -10.80 16.09
N GLY A 51 1.65 -9.55 16.24
CA GLY A 51 2.93 -9.23 16.88
C GLY A 51 4.15 -9.63 16.04
N ALA A 52 3.99 -9.92 14.75
CA ALA A 52 5.11 -10.25 13.86
C ALA A 52 6.16 -9.12 13.82
N PRO A 53 7.47 -9.43 13.98
CA PRO A 53 8.50 -8.41 14.11
C PRO A 53 8.90 -7.75 12.79
N SER A 54 8.57 -8.38 11.65
CA SER A 54 8.93 -7.85 10.33
C SER A 54 7.88 -8.20 9.26
N PRO A 55 7.79 -7.40 8.18
CA PRO A 55 6.86 -7.62 7.06
C PRO A 55 6.94 -9.02 6.43
N ASP A 56 8.14 -9.63 6.38
CA ASP A 56 8.34 -10.98 5.83
C ASP A 56 7.62 -12.06 6.66
N ARG A 57 7.40 -11.80 7.94
CA ARG A 57 6.71 -12.71 8.87
C ARG A 57 5.21 -12.42 9.00
N TYR A 58 4.69 -11.43 8.27
CA TYR A 58 3.28 -11.05 8.34
C TYR A 58 2.40 -12.18 7.81
N ARG A 59 1.46 -12.60 8.66
CA ARG A 59 0.39 -13.54 8.30
C ARG A 59 -0.61 -12.86 7.37
N LYS A 60 -1.51 -13.66 6.79
CA LYS A 60 -2.58 -13.15 5.91
C LYS A 60 -3.37 -12.00 6.57
N ALA A 61 -3.73 -12.15 7.85
CA ALA A 61 -4.45 -11.12 8.60
C ALA A 61 -3.66 -9.81 8.72
N ASP A 62 -2.36 -9.89 9.02
CA ASP A 62 -1.48 -8.72 9.14
C ASP A 62 -1.39 -7.96 7.80
N ARG A 63 -1.21 -8.69 6.69
CA ARG A 63 -1.13 -8.09 5.35
C ARG A 63 -2.44 -7.41 4.94
N VAL A 64 -3.58 -8.01 5.28
CA VAL A 64 -4.90 -7.42 5.05
C VAL A 64 -5.07 -6.15 5.88
N ARG A 65 -4.74 -6.21 7.17
CA ARG A 65 -4.87 -5.06 8.07
C ARG A 65 -3.97 -3.91 7.63
N PHE A 66 -2.72 -4.20 7.27
CA PHE A 66 -1.79 -3.23 6.69
C PHE A 66 -2.40 -2.54 5.47
N ALA A 67 -2.93 -3.32 4.53
CA ALA A 67 -3.50 -2.77 3.31
C ALA A 67 -4.77 -1.94 3.53
N GLN A 68 -5.58 -2.27 4.54
CA GLN A 68 -6.72 -1.42 4.95
C GLN A 68 -6.26 -0.07 5.51
N VAL A 69 -5.23 -0.07 6.37
CA VAL A 69 -4.67 1.18 6.93
C VAL A 69 -4.08 2.05 5.82
N VAL A 70 -3.35 1.45 4.86
CA VAL A 70 -2.85 2.17 3.67
C VAL A 70 -4.01 2.74 2.85
N GLN A 71 -5.06 1.97 2.61
CA GLN A 71 -6.22 2.42 1.84
C GLN A 71 -6.87 3.65 2.48
N GLN A 72 -7.17 3.58 3.78
CA GLN A 72 -7.69 4.71 4.55
C GLN A 72 -6.78 5.93 4.47
N ARG A 73 -5.46 5.74 4.62
CA ARG A 73 -4.48 6.83 4.54
C ARG A 73 -4.50 7.54 3.19
N VAL A 74 -4.65 6.79 2.09
CA VAL A 74 -4.72 7.37 0.74
C VAL A 74 -6.05 8.08 0.50
N GLU A 75 -7.15 7.53 1.01
CA GLU A 75 -8.50 8.13 0.90
C GLU A 75 -8.64 9.41 1.74
N THR A 76 -8.09 9.43 2.96
CA THR A 76 -8.08 10.62 3.83
C THR A 76 -7.17 11.73 3.31
N ASN A 77 -6.14 11.39 2.53
CA ASN A 77 -5.19 12.36 1.96
C ASN A 77 -5.60 12.81 0.55
N VAL A 78 -6.89 12.72 0.22
CA VAL A 78 -7.50 13.53 -0.84
C VAL A 78 -7.54 14.96 -0.28
N PRO A 79 -6.72 15.91 -0.78
CA PRO A 79 -7.03 17.31 -0.52
C PRO A 79 -8.39 17.57 -1.13
N ASP A 80 -9.37 17.86 -0.27
CA ASP A 80 -10.59 18.53 -0.69
C ASP A 80 -10.16 19.86 -1.31
N ALA A 81 -10.06 19.88 -2.63
CA ALA A 81 -9.92 21.10 -3.42
C ALA A 81 -11.33 21.63 -3.77
N SER A 82 -12.27 21.59 -2.81
CA SER A 82 -13.64 22.08 -2.98
C SER A 82 -14.05 23.12 -1.93
N LEU A 83 -13.16 23.56 -1.04
CA LEU A 83 -13.39 24.67 -0.12
C LEU A 83 -12.15 25.55 0.04
N ALA A 84 -11.82 26.33 -1.00
CA ALA A 84 -11.01 27.54 -0.90
C ALA A 84 -11.38 28.52 -2.02
#